data_AF-A0A2W6E0T1-F1
#
_entry.id   AF-A0A2W6E0T1-F1
#
_cell.length_a   1.000
_cell.length_b   1.000
_cell.length_c   1.000
_cell.angle_alpha   90.00
_cell.angle_beta   90.00
_cell.angle_gamma   90.00
#
_symmetry.space_group_name_H-M   'P 1'
#
loop_
_entity.id
_entity.type
_entity.pdbx_description
1 polymer ?
#
loop_
_entity_poly.entity_id
_entity_poly.type
_entity_poly.pdbx_seq_one_letter_code
_entity_poly.pdbx_strand_id
1 'polypeptide(L)'
;MATPQQDYRPVIDPRSEMERSPEQVAREDALRQVEETLLNIEEAIRRADRARKSIPIGSNEQNLRLCLDTAVEKLEVVRKELFQGAYFGGDQQRLI
;
A
#
# COMPACT_ATOMS: atom_id res chain seq x y z
N MET A 1 26.62 -57.11 3.96
CA MET A 1 25.38 -56.67 4.65
C MET A 1 25.07 -55.27 4.15
N ALA A 2 24.02 -55.10 3.36
CA ALA A 2 23.61 -53.81 2.80
C ALA A 2 22.42 -53.28 3.60
N THR A 3 22.53 -52.07 4.13
CA THR A 3 21.45 -51.36 4.83
C THR A 3 20.37 -50.92 3.81
N PRO A 4 19.07 -51.04 4.13
CA PRO A 4 18.03 -50.56 3.23
C PRO A 4 18.00 -49.03 3.24
N GLN A 5 18.16 -48.42 2.06
CA GLN A 5 17.81 -47.01 1.84
C GLN A 5 16.33 -46.84 2.16
N GLN A 6 16.02 -46.25 3.31
CA GLN A 6 14.71 -45.70 3.56
C GLN A 6 14.55 -44.50 2.63
N ASP A 7 13.78 -44.69 1.56
CA ASP A 7 13.28 -43.61 0.73
C ASP A 7 12.51 -42.63 1.63
N TYR A 8 13.14 -41.52 2.00
CA TYR A 8 12.46 -40.40 2.62
C TYR A 8 11.52 -39.81 1.57
N ARG A 9 10.26 -40.25 1.58
CA ARG A 9 9.18 -39.50 0.95
C ARG A 9 8.70 -38.50 1.99
N PRO A 10 8.90 -37.18 1.79
CA PRO A 10 8.28 -36.21 2.67
C PRO A 10 6.77 -36.47 2.63
N VAL A 11 6.20 -36.81 3.78
CA VAL A 11 4.75 -36.75 3.97
C VAL A 11 4.42 -35.27 3.89
N ILE A 12 4.10 -34.79 2.69
CA ILE A 12 3.45 -33.50 2.51
C ILE A 12 2.07 -33.72 3.11
N ASP A 13 1.93 -33.43 4.40
CA ASP A 13 0.61 -33.33 5.02
C ASP A 13 -0.09 -32.18 4.28
N PRO A 14 -1.17 -32.42 3.53
CA PRO A 14 -1.89 -31.35 2.85
C PRO A 14 -2.49 -30.35 3.85
N ARG A 15 -2.47 -30.64 5.15
CA ARG A 15 -2.84 -29.73 6.24
C ARG A 15 -1.68 -28.85 6.73
N SER A 16 -0.49 -29.01 6.16
CA SER A 16 0.64 -28.09 6.36
C SER A 16 0.51 -26.81 5.50
N GLU A 17 -0.63 -26.60 4.85
CA GLU A 17 -1.14 -25.25 4.62
C GLU A 17 -1.56 -24.69 5.98
N MET A 18 -0.62 -24.09 6.71
CA MET A 18 -0.88 -23.46 8.01
C MET A 18 -2.12 -22.57 7.91
N GLU A 19 -3.21 -22.96 8.57
CA GLU A 19 -4.42 -22.12 8.67
C GLU A 19 -3.99 -20.74 9.16
N ARG A 20 -4.33 -19.70 8.39
CA ARG A 20 -4.02 -18.33 8.76
C ARG A 20 -4.68 -18.03 10.09
N SER A 21 -3.92 -17.50 11.04
CA SER A 21 -4.51 -17.04 12.30
C SER A 21 -5.51 -15.90 12.02
N PRO A 22 -6.54 -15.70 12.84
CA PRO A 22 -7.45 -14.58 12.68
C PRO A 22 -6.74 -13.22 12.62
N GLU A 23 -5.63 -13.07 13.34
CA GLU A 23 -4.78 -11.87 13.30
C GLU A 23 -4.06 -11.69 11.95
N GLN A 24 -3.59 -12.79 11.35
CA GLN A 24 -2.99 -12.76 10.01
C GLN A 24 -4.02 -12.36 8.95
N VAL A 25 -5.22 -12.93 9.00
CA VAL A 25 -6.33 -12.57 8.10
C VAL A 25 -6.68 -11.08 8.25
N ALA A 26 -6.86 -10.61 9.49
CA ALA A 26 -7.17 -9.19 9.75
C ALA A 26 -6.08 -8.24 9.25
N ARG A 27 -4.80 -8.63 9.40
CA ARG A 27 -3.67 -7.85 8.88
C ARG A 27 -3.64 -7.81 7.36
N GLU A 28 -3.83 -8.95 6.70
CA GLU A 28 -3.89 -9.04 5.23
C GLU A 28 -5.04 -8.18 4.68
N ASP A 29 -6.21 -8.25 5.30
CA ASP A 29 -7.36 -7.43 4.92
C ASP A 29 -7.09 -5.94 5.10
N ALA A 30 -6.49 -5.53 6.22
CA ALA A 30 -6.10 -4.14 6.44
C ALA A 30 -5.09 -3.65 5.39
N LEU A 31 -4.08 -4.45 5.05
CA LEU A 31 -3.10 -4.12 4.01
C LEU A 31 -3.75 -3.99 2.64
N ARG A 32 -4.68 -4.88 2.29
CA ARG A 32 -5.45 -4.79 1.04
C ARG A 32 -6.25 -3.48 0.96
N GLN A 33 -6.88 -3.07 2.06
CA GLN A 33 -7.59 -1.78 2.12
C GLN A 33 -6.63 -0.59 1.98
N VAL A 34 -5.43 -0.68 2.55
CA VAL A 34 -4.39 0.34 2.38
C VAL A 34 -3.95 0.45 0.92
N GLU A 35 -3.71 -0.68 0.24
CA GLU A 35 -3.33 -0.72 -1.17
C GLU A 35 -4.37 -0.04 -2.07
N GLU A 36 -5.64 -0.40 -1.88
CA GLU A 36 -6.75 0.22 -2.60
C GLU A 36 -6.83 1.73 -2.32
N THR A 37 -6.61 2.13 -1.06
CA THR A 37 -6.58 3.55 -0.67
C THR A 37 -5.44 4.30 -1.36
N LEU A 38 -4.23 3.72 -1.41
CA LEU A 38 -3.07 4.30 -2.08
C LEU A 38 -3.34 4.49 -3.58
N LEU A 39 -3.94 3.49 -4.24
CA LEU A 39 -4.33 3.58 -5.65
C LEU A 39 -5.35 4.70 -5.89
N ASN A 40 -6.33 4.85 -5.00
CA ASN A 40 -7.32 5.92 -5.07
C ASN A 40 -6.69 7.30 -4.90
N ILE A 41 -5.74 7.45 -3.97
CA ILE A 41 -5.00 8.70 -3.78
C ILE A 41 -4.17 9.04 -5.02
N GLU A 42 -3.48 8.06 -5.62
CA GLU A 42 -2.73 8.28 -6.86
C GLU A 42 -3.62 8.75 -8.00
N GLU A 43 -4.78 8.13 -8.18
CA GLU A 43 -5.72 8.54 -9.22
C GLU A 43 -6.30 9.93 -8.94
N ALA A 44 -6.57 10.26 -7.67
CA ALA A 44 -7.00 11.60 -7.26
C ALA A 44 -5.93 12.66 -7.60
N ILE A 45 -4.65 12.38 -7.32
CA ILE A 45 -3.52 13.25 -7.69
C ILE A 45 -3.50 13.47 -9.21
N ARG A 46 -3.57 12.39 -10.00
CA ARG A 46 -3.55 12.48 -11.47
C ARG A 46 -4.73 13.32 -12.00
N ARG A 47 -5.92 13.15 -11.42
CA ARG A 47 -7.11 13.94 -11.81
C ARG A 47 -6.96 15.41 -11.45
N ALA A 48 -6.52 15.72 -10.23
CA ALA A 48 -6.30 17.09 -9.78
C ALA A 48 -5.23 17.80 -10.62
N ASP A 49 -4.13 17.12 -10.95
CA ASP A 49 -3.08 17.66 -11.82
C ASP A 49 -3.58 17.92 -13.25
N ARG A 50 -4.36 17.00 -13.84
CA ARG A 50 -4.99 17.23 -15.16
C ARG A 50 -5.93 18.44 -15.13
N ALA A 51 -6.78 18.54 -14.12
CA ALA A 51 -7.68 19.68 -13.94
C ALA A 51 -6.89 20.99 -13.82
N ARG A 52 -5.84 21.00 -13.00
CA ARG A 52 -4.95 22.16 -12.84
C ARG A 52 -4.33 22.59 -14.16
N LYS A 53 -3.83 21.64 -14.95
CA LYS A 53 -3.22 21.89 -16.26
C LYS A 53 -4.20 22.42 -17.31
N SER A 54 -5.49 22.10 -17.17
CA SER A 54 -6.54 22.64 -18.05
C SER A 54 -6.88 24.10 -17.80
N ILE A 55 -6.48 24.69 -16.66
CA ILE A 55 -6.74 26.09 -16.33
C ILE A 55 -5.63 26.98 -16.94
N PRO A 56 -5.94 27.87 -17.90
CA PRO A 56 -4.96 28.75 -18.51
C PRO A 56 -4.36 29.74 -17.48
N ILE A 57 -3.08 30.04 -17.66
CA ILE A 57 -2.38 31.05 -16.85
C ILE A 57 -3.01 32.42 -17.15
N GLY A 58 -3.35 33.18 -16.09
CA GLY A 58 -3.99 34.49 -16.22
C GLY A 58 -5.51 34.44 -16.43
N SER A 59 -6.13 33.26 -16.31
CA SER A 59 -7.59 33.15 -16.27
C SER A 59 -8.16 33.62 -14.93
N ASN A 60 -9.46 33.94 -14.90
CA ASN A 60 -10.16 34.30 -13.66
C ASN A 60 -10.29 33.12 -12.67
N GLU A 61 -9.87 31.92 -13.06
CA GLU A 61 -9.93 30.68 -12.26
C GLU A 61 -8.64 30.44 -11.45
N GLN A 62 -7.83 31.48 -11.21
CA GLN A 62 -6.58 31.36 -10.46
C GLN A 62 -6.78 30.78 -9.05
N ASN A 63 -7.89 31.11 -8.39
CA ASN A 63 -8.24 30.55 -7.08
C ASN A 63 -8.48 29.03 -7.16
N LEU A 64 -9.19 28.57 -8.19
CA LEU A 64 -9.40 27.14 -8.42
C LEU A 64 -8.07 26.42 -8.68
N ARG A 65 -7.16 27.04 -9.44
CA ARG A 65 -5.82 26.52 -9.67
C ARG A 65 -5.04 26.36 -8.37
N LEU A 66 -5.02 27.37 -7.50
CA LEU A 66 -4.37 27.32 -6.18
C LEU A 66 -4.97 26.26 -5.26
N CYS A 67 -6.30 26.07 -5.31
CA CYS A 67 -6.96 25.00 -4.57
C CYS A 67 -6.52 23.62 -5.05
N LEU A 68 -6.40 23.42 -6.38
CA LEU A 68 -5.92 22.17 -6.96
C LEU A 68 -4.44 21.91 -6.64
N ASP A 69 -3.59 22.94 -6.66
CA ASP A 69 -2.21 22.87 -6.19
C ASP A 69 -2.13 22.35 -4.75
N THR A 70 -2.86 23.02 -3.84
CA THR A 70 -2.91 22.65 -2.42
C THR A 70 -3.44 21.23 -2.21
N ALA A 71 -4.44 20.81 -3.00
CA ALA A 71 -5.01 19.47 -2.90
C ALA A 71 -4.00 18.39 -3.33
N VAL A 72 -3.26 18.62 -4.42
CA VAL A 72 -2.19 17.71 -4.88
C VAL A 72 -1.12 17.54 -3.81
N GLU A 73 -0.61 18.64 -3.25
CA GLU A 73 0.41 18.60 -2.20
C GLU A 73 -0.05 17.80 -0.98
N LYS A 74 -1.28 18.04 -0.50
CA LYS A 74 -1.85 17.30 0.64
C LYS A 74 -2.01 15.81 0.34
N LEU A 75 -2.47 15.45 -0.85
CA LEU A 75 -2.62 14.06 -1.26
C LEU A 75 -1.27 13.35 -1.36
N GLU A 76 -0.22 14.02 -1.83
CA GLU A 76 1.13 13.46 -1.88
C GLU A 76 1.70 13.18 -0.48
N VAL A 77 1.48 14.10 0.47
CA VAL A 77 1.84 13.90 1.88
C VAL A 77 1.11 12.69 2.46
N VAL A 78 -0.22 12.64 2.33
CA VAL A 78 -1.04 11.52 2.84
C VAL A 78 -0.61 10.19 2.22
N ARG A 79 -0.37 10.15 0.90
CA ARG A 79 0.13 8.95 0.22
C ARG A 79 1.45 8.47 0.82
N LYS A 80 2.39 9.38 1.04
CA LYS A 80 3.71 9.07 1.60
C LYS A 80 3.60 8.55 3.03
N GLU A 81 2.85 9.23 3.88
CA GLU A 81 2.65 8.85 5.27
C GLU A 81 1.96 7.49 5.39
N LEU A 82 0.90 7.26 4.60
CA LEU A 82 0.17 5.99 4.59
C LEU A 82 1.08 4.83 4.12
N PHE A 83 1.84 5.03 3.05
CA PHE A 83 2.78 4.02 2.55
C PHE A 83 3.88 3.73 3.57
N GLN A 84 4.47 4.76 4.17
CA GLN A 84 5.49 4.59 5.21
C GLN A 84 4.94 3.88 6.44
N GLY A 85 3.78 4.30 6.93
CA GLY A 85 3.15 3.69 8.11
C GLY A 85 2.79 2.23 7.89
N ALA A 86 2.22 1.88 6.73
CA ALA A 86 1.76 0.53 6.45
C ALA A 86 2.88 -0.49 6.20
N TYR A 87 3.97 -0.06 5.54
CA TYR A 87 5.03 -0.99 5.11
C TYR A 87 6.34 -0.85 5.91
N PHE A 88 6.55 0.27 6.61
CA PHE A 88 7.80 0.57 7.31
C PHE A 88 7.61 1.01 8.78
N GLY A 89 6.37 1.18 9.25
CA GLY A 89 6.05 1.66 10.61
C GLY A 89 6.11 0.61 11.72
N GLY A 90 6.66 -0.59 11.47
CA GLY A 90 6.85 -1.64 12.49
C GLY A 90 8.05 -1.38 13.42
N ASP A 91 8.25 -2.24 14.42
CA ASP A 91 9.30 -2.18 15.47
C ASP A 91 10.75 -1.91 14.99
N GLN A 92 11.01 -1.91 13.69
CA GLN A 92 12.30 -1.53 13.08
C GLN A 92 12.63 -0.03 13.19
N GLN A 93 11.69 0.85 13.57
CA GLN A 93 11.98 2.27 13.82
C GLN A 93 12.41 2.60 15.26
N ARG A 94 12.46 1.62 16.17
CA ARG A 94 13.07 1.80 17.51
C ARG A 94 14.54 1.40 17.50
N LEU A 95 15.37 2.14 16.76
CA LEU A 95 16.79 2.18 17.05
C LEU A 95 16.99 3.27 18.12
N ILE A 96 17.02 2.85 19.38
CA ILE A 96 17.56 3.64 20.51
C ILE A 96 19.08 3.42 20.52
#